data_AF-A0AAV0XVX9-F1
#
_entry.id   AF-A0AAV0XVX9-F1
#
_cell.length_a   1.000
_cell.length_b   1.000
_cell.length_c   1.000
_cell.angle_alpha   90.00
_cell.angle_beta   90.00
_cell.angle_gamma   90.00
#
_symmetry.space_group_name_H-M   'P 1'
#
loop_
_entity.id
_entity.type
_entity.pdbx_description
1 polymer ?
#
loop_
_entity_poly.entity_id
_entity_poly.type
_entity_poly.pdbx_seq_one_letter_code
_entity_poly.pdbx_strand_id
1 'polypeptide(L)'
;MKELKLFLRKSEKPLQQVINRYYEKYNSKQGNDNYIEVPFDQPILRNEHTNGPLIKNISGSQYYTFLFKSISLSLKKEKDSYFLTTNNEIVKCLNIVQNDIGHVLLIGKYFKELNPLFDNPINSSILDIFEINNISKRMKYWSVSQIKKKMMVFLQNTKLIAIPIIHTDQN
;
A
#
# COMPACT_ATOMS: atom_id res chain seq x y z
N MET A 1 -15.25 27.85 -9.35
CA MET A 1 -15.68 29.15 -8.77
C MET A 1 -16.91 29.07 -7.85
N LYS A 2 -17.88 28.16 -8.10
CA LYS A 2 -19.10 28.04 -7.28
C LYS A 2 -18.83 27.73 -5.79
N GLU A 3 -17.87 26.87 -5.49
CA GLU A 3 -17.57 26.46 -4.11
C GLU A 3 -16.94 27.57 -3.26
N LEU A 4 -16.02 28.36 -3.83
CA LEU A 4 -15.34 29.46 -3.12
C LEU A 4 -16.32 30.54 -2.65
N LYS A 5 -17.40 30.77 -3.40
CA LYS A 5 -18.44 31.74 -3.02
C LYS A 5 -19.22 31.30 -1.78
N LEU A 6 -19.32 30.00 -1.51
CA LEU A 6 -19.97 29.47 -0.29
C LEU A 6 -19.15 29.78 0.97
N PHE A 7 -17.85 30.00 0.82
CA PHE A 7 -16.95 30.41 1.90
C PHE A 7 -16.97 31.92 2.14
N LEU A 8 -17.90 32.67 1.54
CA LEU A 8 -18.06 34.11 1.78
C LEU A 8 -19.42 34.34 2.42
N ARG A 9 -19.45 34.97 3.60
CA ARG A 9 -20.71 35.31 4.30
C ARG A 9 -21.01 36.80 4.27
N LYS A 10 -19.98 37.64 4.48
CA LYS A 10 -20.04 39.10 4.38
C LYS A 10 -18.99 39.57 3.37
N SER A 11 -19.21 40.72 2.75
CA SER A 11 -18.32 41.31 1.74
C SER A 11 -16.95 41.73 2.29
N GLU A 12 -16.80 41.83 3.61
CA GLU A 12 -15.56 42.23 4.27
C GLU A 12 -14.52 41.11 4.28
N LYS A 13 -13.28 41.45 3.92
CA LYS A 13 -12.10 40.56 3.96
C LYS A 13 -12.33 39.20 3.31
N PRO A 14 -12.79 39.15 2.04
CA PRO A 14 -13.23 37.91 1.40
C PRO A 14 -12.11 36.88 1.29
N LEU A 15 -10.88 37.29 0.99
CA LEU A 15 -9.74 36.39 0.90
C LEU A 15 -9.42 35.71 2.24
N GLN A 16 -9.43 36.49 3.32
CA GLN A 16 -9.15 35.96 4.66
C GLN A 16 -10.25 34.99 5.12
N GLN A 17 -11.51 35.26 4.78
CA GLN A 17 -12.62 34.34 5.05
C GLN A 17 -12.44 33.00 4.32
N VAL A 18 -12.02 33.03 3.05
CA VAL A 18 -11.75 31.82 2.26
C VAL A 18 -10.59 31.03 2.86
N ILE A 19 -9.48 31.69 3.18
CA ILE A 19 -8.28 31.05 3.75
C ILE A 19 -8.60 30.39 5.09
N ASN A 20 -9.28 31.11 6.00
CA ASN A 20 -9.62 30.58 7.32
C ASN A 20 -10.58 29.40 7.22
N ARG A 21 -11.62 29.47 6.38
CA ARG A 21 -12.56 28.35 6.18
C ARG A 21 -11.93 27.15 5.50
N TYR A 22 -11.01 27.39 4.57
CA TYR A 22 -10.22 26.33 3.98
C TYR A 22 -9.35 25.66 5.05
N TYR A 23 -8.66 26.45 5.86
CA TYR A 23 -7.85 25.95 6.97
C TYR A 23 -8.69 25.15 7.98
N GLU A 24 -9.86 25.64 8.38
CA GLU A 24 -10.82 24.91 9.22
C GLU A 24 -11.25 23.59 8.57
N LYS A 25 -11.67 23.58 7.30
CA LYS A 25 -12.15 22.35 6.63
C LYS A 25 -11.09 21.25 6.56
N TYR A 26 -9.82 21.63 6.40
CA TYR A 26 -8.72 20.68 6.27
C TYR A 26 -8.06 20.33 7.62
N ASN A 27 -8.05 21.24 8.60
CA ASN A 27 -7.47 20.99 9.92
C ASN A 27 -8.48 20.53 10.98
N SER A 28 -9.78 20.79 10.82
CA SER A 28 -10.82 20.17 11.68
C SER A 28 -10.96 18.66 11.46
N LYS A 29 -10.30 18.09 10.44
CA LYS A 29 -10.12 16.63 10.32
C LYS A 29 -9.02 16.07 11.25
N GLN A 30 -8.29 16.92 11.97
CA GLN A 30 -7.39 16.49 13.06
C GLN A 30 -8.10 16.43 14.42
N GLY A 31 -9.43 16.46 14.46
CA GLY A 31 -10.21 16.22 15.67
C GLY A 31 -10.76 14.79 15.72
N ASN A 32 -10.24 13.98 16.65
CA ASN A 32 -10.85 12.75 17.18
C ASN A 32 -10.96 11.53 16.25
N ASP A 33 -9.92 11.25 15.47
CA ASP A 33 -9.57 9.83 15.28
C ASP A 33 -8.54 9.53 16.36
N ASN A 34 -8.79 8.52 17.19
CA ASN A 34 -7.76 7.89 18.01
C ASN A 34 -6.72 7.25 17.07
N TYR A 35 -5.91 8.08 16.41
CA TYR A 35 -4.62 7.66 15.91
C TYR A 35 -3.84 7.32 17.17
N ILE A 36 -3.90 6.04 17.54
CA ILE A 36 -2.83 5.45 18.33
C ILE A 36 -1.59 5.86 17.54
N GLU A 37 -0.77 6.74 18.10
CA GLU A 37 0.61 6.94 17.66
C GLU A 37 1.30 5.61 17.95
N VAL A 38 1.03 4.63 17.08
CA VAL A 38 1.77 3.38 17.08
C VAL A 38 3.20 3.82 16.77
N PRO A 39 4.19 3.42 17.59
CA PRO A 39 5.58 3.72 17.31
C PRO A 39 5.83 3.45 15.83
N PHE A 40 6.46 4.41 15.13
CA PHE A 40 6.64 4.42 13.68
C PHE A 40 7.24 3.10 13.12
N ASP A 41 7.79 2.27 13.99
CA ASP A 41 8.45 1.00 13.72
C ASP A 41 7.61 -0.27 13.97
N GLN A 42 6.35 -0.18 14.42
CA GLN A 42 5.50 -1.37 14.61
C GLN A 42 4.38 -1.48 13.55
N PRO A 43 4.22 -2.67 12.93
CA PRO A 43 3.17 -2.88 11.95
C PRO A 43 1.79 -2.92 12.61
N ILE A 44 0.84 -2.20 12.00
CA ILE A 44 -0.56 -2.16 12.42
C ILE A 44 -1.34 -3.17 11.59
N LEU A 45 -2.04 -4.09 12.28
CA LEU A 45 -2.89 -5.10 11.67
C LEU A 45 -4.35 -4.78 11.94
N ARG A 46 -5.21 -4.95 10.92
CA ARG A 46 -6.65 -4.70 11.05
C ARG A 46 -7.45 -5.76 10.31
N ASN A 47 -8.72 -5.92 10.72
CA ASN A 47 -9.70 -6.82 10.12
C ASN A 47 -9.24 -8.29 10.17
N GLU A 48 -9.25 -8.87 11.37
CA GLU A 48 -8.89 -10.28 11.57
C GLU A 48 -9.82 -11.22 10.77
N HIS A 49 -9.28 -12.36 10.32
CA HIS A 49 -10.02 -13.40 9.62
C HIS A 49 -9.35 -14.77 9.76
N THR A 50 -10.04 -15.81 9.28
CA THR A 50 -9.57 -17.20 9.29
C THR A 50 -9.51 -17.84 7.90
N ASN A 51 -9.86 -17.09 6.86
CA ASN A 51 -10.15 -17.64 5.53
C ASN A 51 -8.94 -17.55 4.55
N GLY A 52 -7.76 -17.18 5.03
CA GLY A 52 -6.57 -17.02 4.21
C GLY A 52 -5.75 -18.30 4.09
N PRO A 53 -4.96 -18.47 3.02
CA PRO A 53 -4.06 -19.60 2.87
C PRO A 53 -2.93 -19.53 3.89
N LEU A 54 -2.59 -20.67 4.50
CA LEU A 54 -1.44 -20.84 5.38
C LEU A 54 -0.42 -21.79 4.75
N ILE A 55 0.86 -21.56 5.06
CA ILE A 55 1.95 -22.47 4.70
C ILE A 55 2.13 -23.44 5.87
N LYS A 56 2.51 -24.70 5.58
CA LYS A 56 2.86 -25.68 6.62
C LYS A 56 3.89 -25.06 7.58
N ASN A 57 3.63 -25.20 8.88
CA ASN A 57 4.44 -24.66 9.98
C ASN A 57 4.28 -23.15 10.26
N ILE A 58 3.26 -22.49 9.71
CA ILE A 58 2.87 -21.12 10.11
C ILE A 58 1.48 -21.17 10.74
N SER A 59 1.40 -20.83 12.03
CA SER A 59 0.18 -20.63 12.81
C SER A 59 0.08 -19.17 13.27
N GLY A 60 -1.14 -18.75 13.60
CA GLY A 60 -1.42 -17.44 14.20
C GLY A 60 -2.66 -16.75 13.64
N SER A 61 -2.94 -15.55 14.15
CA SER A 61 -4.05 -14.71 13.72
C SER A 61 -3.80 -14.14 12.33
N GLN A 62 -4.82 -14.12 11.47
CA GLN A 62 -4.72 -13.64 10.09
C GLN A 62 -5.50 -12.35 9.91
N TYR A 63 -5.07 -11.47 9.00
CA TYR A 63 -5.62 -10.12 8.86
C TYR A 63 -5.78 -9.71 7.40
N TYR A 64 -6.81 -8.91 7.08
CA TYR A 64 -7.00 -8.40 5.73
C TYR A 64 -6.19 -7.14 5.43
N THR A 65 -5.73 -6.42 6.45
CA THR A 65 -5.11 -5.11 6.27
C THR A 65 -3.86 -4.98 7.11
N PHE A 66 -2.80 -4.51 6.47
CA PHE A 66 -1.49 -4.29 7.03
C PHE A 66 -1.05 -2.86 6.74
N LEU A 67 -0.62 -2.13 7.77
CA LEU A 67 -0.01 -0.81 7.63
C LEU A 67 1.35 -0.82 8.33
N PHE A 68 2.38 -0.36 7.63
CA PHE A 68 3.72 -0.23 8.19
C PHE A 68 4.42 0.93 7.51
N LYS A 69 4.86 1.92 8.31
CA LYS A 69 5.41 3.18 7.82
C LYS A 69 4.44 3.82 6.80
N SER A 70 4.90 4.13 5.58
CA SER A 70 4.07 4.66 4.49
C SER A 70 3.34 3.60 3.65
N ILE A 71 3.50 2.31 3.97
CA ILE A 71 2.97 1.20 3.17
C ILE A 71 1.65 0.72 3.77
N SER A 72 0.61 0.59 2.92
CA SER A 72 -0.70 0.06 3.30
C SER A 72 -1.15 -1.01 2.32
N LEU A 73 -1.18 -2.27 2.77
CA LEU A 73 -1.63 -3.42 2.00
C LEU A 73 -3.03 -3.85 2.43
N SER A 74 -3.88 -4.13 1.45
CA SER A 74 -5.24 -4.62 1.69
C SER A 74 -5.53 -5.83 0.81
N LEU A 75 -5.89 -6.93 1.44
CA LEU A 75 -6.28 -8.18 0.77
C LEU A 75 -7.74 -8.15 0.30
N LYS A 76 -8.53 -7.15 0.72
CA LYS A 76 -9.93 -6.99 0.28
C LYS A 76 -10.04 -6.62 -1.21
N LYS A 77 -8.99 -5.99 -1.76
CA LYS A 77 -8.93 -5.58 -3.16
C LYS A 77 -7.66 -6.14 -3.77
N GLU A 78 -7.81 -6.97 -4.80
CA GLU A 78 -6.67 -7.61 -5.46
C GLU A 78 -5.61 -6.58 -5.90
N LYS A 79 -6.03 -5.45 -6.47
CA LYS A 79 -5.11 -4.40 -6.96
C LYS A 79 -4.21 -3.79 -5.86
N ASP A 80 -4.63 -3.88 -4.59
CA ASP A 80 -3.92 -3.35 -3.43
C ASP A 80 -3.05 -4.40 -2.70
N SER A 81 -3.04 -5.63 -3.18
CA SER A 81 -2.40 -6.76 -2.51
C SER A 81 -1.00 -7.07 -3.06
N TYR A 82 -0.33 -6.11 -3.69
CA TYR A 82 0.99 -6.31 -4.30
C TYR A 82 2.07 -5.44 -3.64
N PHE A 83 3.27 -6.00 -3.52
CA PHE A 83 4.44 -5.28 -3.02
C PHE A 83 5.72 -5.74 -3.71
N LEU A 84 6.74 -4.90 -3.66
CA LEU A 84 8.08 -5.16 -4.16
C LEU A 84 8.99 -5.50 -2.98
N THR A 85 9.79 -6.54 -3.10
CA THR A 85 10.75 -6.93 -2.07
C THR A 85 12.09 -6.21 -2.24
N THR A 86 12.91 -6.22 -1.20
CA THR A 86 14.31 -5.76 -1.26
C THR A 86 15.16 -6.57 -2.24
N ASN A 87 14.72 -7.78 -2.60
CA ASN A 87 15.36 -8.65 -3.59
C ASN A 87 14.83 -8.41 -5.02
N ASN A 88 14.10 -7.32 -5.25
CA ASN A 88 13.45 -6.98 -6.52
C ASN A 88 12.45 -8.04 -7.03
N GLU A 89 11.78 -8.75 -6.12
CA GLU A 89 10.67 -9.65 -6.47
C GLU A 89 9.33 -8.93 -6.30
N ILE A 90 8.45 -9.01 -7.28
CA ILE A 90 7.07 -8.54 -7.15
C ILE A 90 6.22 -9.68 -6.58
N VAL A 91 5.53 -9.41 -5.48
CA VAL A 91 4.77 -10.39 -4.72
C VAL A 91 3.30 -10.02 -4.67
N LYS A 92 2.44 -10.98 -5.00
CA LYS A 92 1.02 -10.96 -4.67
C LYS A 92 0.83 -11.51 -3.26
N CYS A 93 0.53 -10.64 -2.32
CA CYS A 93 0.13 -11.00 -0.97
C CYS A 93 -1.25 -11.68 -1.02
N LEU A 94 -1.34 -12.85 -0.39
CA LEU A 94 -2.56 -13.65 -0.29
C LEU A 94 -3.05 -13.76 1.16
N ASN A 95 -2.14 -13.61 2.13
CA ASN A 95 -2.48 -13.62 3.54
C ASN A 95 -1.50 -12.78 4.35
N ILE A 96 -1.95 -12.20 5.46
CA ILE A 96 -1.12 -11.52 6.45
C ILE A 96 -1.34 -12.24 7.76
N VAL A 97 -0.27 -12.74 8.38
CA VAL A 97 -0.35 -13.56 9.60
C VAL A 97 0.54 -12.95 10.67
N GLN A 98 0.02 -12.83 11.89
CA GLN A 98 0.82 -12.60 13.08
C GLN A 98 1.01 -13.94 13.78
N ASN A 99 2.26 -14.38 13.91
CA ASN A 99 2.55 -15.63 14.61
C ASN A 99 2.35 -15.49 16.13
N ASP A 100 2.40 -16.62 16.83
CA ASP A 100 2.19 -16.67 18.29
C ASP A 100 3.26 -15.89 19.10
N ILE A 101 4.39 -15.54 18.47
CA ILE A 101 5.50 -14.75 19.04
C ILE A 101 5.30 -13.24 18.78
N GLY A 102 4.32 -12.86 17.95
CA GLY A 102 3.99 -11.48 17.61
C GLY A 102 4.62 -10.94 16.32
N HIS A 103 5.41 -11.75 15.59
CA HIS A 103 5.99 -11.37 14.30
C HIS A 103 4.96 -11.42 13.17
N VAL A 104 5.01 -10.41 12.31
CA VAL A 104 4.14 -10.29 11.13
C VAL A 104 4.82 -10.90 9.91
N LEU A 105 4.12 -11.84 9.28
CA LEU A 105 4.54 -12.57 8.10
C LEU A 105 3.52 -12.35 6.97
N LEU A 106 4.02 -12.06 5.78
CA LEU A 106 3.22 -11.85 4.57
C LEU A 106 3.33 -13.10 3.72
N ILE A 107 2.23 -13.80 3.49
CA ILE A 107 2.19 -15.01 2.67
C ILE A 107 1.70 -14.66 1.28
N GLY A 108 2.37 -15.18 0.26
CA GLY A 108 2.04 -14.82 -1.11
C GLY A 108 2.74 -15.64 -2.17
N LYS A 109 2.59 -15.19 -3.41
CA LYS A 109 3.26 -15.73 -4.61
C LYS A 109 4.01 -14.62 -5.31
N TYR A 110 5.16 -14.93 -5.88
CA TYR A 110 5.99 -13.97 -6.61
C TYR A 110 5.88 -14.19 -8.12
N PHE A 111 6.14 -13.16 -8.91
CA PHE A 111 6.25 -13.26 -10.37
C PHE A 111 7.67 -13.65 -10.75
N LYS A 112 7.82 -14.60 -11.66
CA LYS A 112 9.14 -15.11 -12.09
C LYS A 112 9.76 -14.28 -13.20
N GLU A 113 8.92 -13.68 -14.04
CA GLU A 113 9.34 -12.89 -15.18
C GLU A 113 9.03 -11.42 -14.88
N LEU A 114 10.08 -10.60 -14.82
CA LEU A 114 10.01 -9.16 -14.67
C LEU A 114 10.81 -8.54 -15.82
N ASN A 115 10.11 -7.93 -16.76
CA ASN A 115 10.72 -7.23 -17.88
C ASN A 115 10.50 -5.72 -17.73
N PRO A 116 11.45 -4.85 -18.13
CA PRO A 116 11.18 -3.43 -18.27
C PRO A 116 9.96 -3.22 -19.19
N LEU A 117 9.05 -2.35 -18.79
CA LEU A 117 7.89 -1.97 -19.61
C LEU A 117 8.31 -1.13 -20.82
N PHE A 118 9.33 -0.30 -20.67
CA PHE A 118 9.90 0.54 -21.72
C PHE A 118 11.39 0.83 -21.44
N ASP A 119 12.15 1.08 -22.51
CA ASP A 119 13.58 1.42 -22.44
C ASP A 119 13.90 2.88 -22.79
N ASN A 120 12.98 3.58 -23.46
CA ASN A 120 13.15 4.96 -23.91
C ASN A 120 12.03 5.85 -23.32
N PRO A 121 12.33 7.04 -22.75
CA PRO A 121 13.63 7.72 -22.64
C PRO A 121 14.59 7.14 -21.59
N ILE A 122 14.10 6.27 -20.71
CA ILE A 122 14.88 5.61 -19.66
C ILE A 122 14.34 4.19 -19.48
N ASN A 123 15.22 3.26 -19.09
CA ASN A 123 14.81 1.93 -18.70
C ASN A 123 13.88 1.98 -17.48
N SER A 124 12.67 1.48 -17.65
CA SER A 124 11.61 1.58 -16.65
C SER A 124 11.90 0.79 -15.37
N SER A 125 12.80 -0.20 -15.41
CA SER A 125 13.21 -0.96 -14.21
C SER A 125 13.96 -0.09 -13.21
N ILE A 126 14.58 1.01 -13.66
CA ILE A 126 15.17 2.03 -12.76
C ILE A 126 14.08 2.69 -11.91
N LEU A 127 12.87 2.80 -12.45
CA LEU A 127 11.68 3.34 -11.77
C LEU A 127 10.87 2.26 -11.06
N ASP A 128 11.40 1.04 -10.93
CA ASP A 128 10.69 -0.14 -10.44
C ASP A 128 9.39 -0.46 -11.23
N ILE A 129 9.31 -0.08 -12.52
CA ILE A 129 8.17 -0.34 -13.41
C ILE A 129 8.46 -1.55 -14.30
N PHE A 130 7.56 -2.55 -14.24
CA PHE A 130 7.76 -3.83 -14.92
C PHE A 130 6.49 -4.35 -15.61
N GLU A 131 6.68 -5.03 -16.73
CA GLU A 131 5.77 -6.04 -17.23
C GLU A 131 6.05 -7.35 -16.48
N ILE A 132 5.02 -7.91 -15.84
CA ILE A 132 5.14 -9.11 -14.99
C ILE A 132 4.39 -10.29 -15.57
N ASN A 133 4.98 -11.49 -15.45
CA ASN A 133 4.33 -12.72 -15.88
C ASN A 133 4.74 -13.93 -15.02
N ASN A 134 4.11 -15.07 -15.28
CA ASN A 134 4.48 -16.38 -14.74
C ASN A 134 4.52 -16.40 -13.20
N ILE A 135 3.35 -16.24 -12.58
CA ILE A 135 3.21 -16.30 -11.12
C ILE A 135 3.65 -17.66 -10.56
N SER A 136 4.36 -17.65 -9.44
CA SER A 136 4.89 -18.85 -8.81
C SER A 136 3.79 -19.84 -8.42
N LYS A 137 3.99 -21.13 -8.70
CA LYS A 137 3.07 -22.19 -8.26
C LYS A 137 3.07 -22.34 -6.74
N ARG A 138 4.26 -22.28 -6.13
CA ARG A 138 4.47 -22.40 -4.68
C ARG A 138 4.30 -21.04 -4.00
N MET A 139 3.71 -21.06 -2.82
CA MET A 139 3.64 -19.91 -1.92
C MET A 139 4.93 -19.82 -1.09
N LYS A 140 5.31 -18.60 -0.77
CA LYS A 140 6.39 -18.27 0.17
C LYS A 140 5.84 -17.25 1.19
N TYR A 141 6.62 -16.99 2.22
CA TYR A 141 6.36 -15.91 3.15
C TYR A 141 7.53 -14.92 3.14
N TRP A 142 7.24 -13.67 3.51
CA TRP A 142 8.20 -12.59 3.65
C TRP A 142 8.00 -11.89 4.99
N SER A 143 9.09 -11.45 5.60
CA SER A 143 9.02 -10.57 6.77
C SER A 143 8.68 -9.14 6.33
N VAL A 144 8.17 -8.35 7.27
CA VAL A 144 7.86 -6.93 7.04
C VAL A 144 9.10 -6.14 6.59
N SER A 145 10.28 -6.48 7.11
CA SER A 145 11.56 -5.85 6.74
C SER A 145 11.97 -6.07 5.29
N GLN A 146 11.42 -7.08 4.61
CA GLN A 146 11.71 -7.36 3.21
C GLN A 146 10.85 -6.55 2.24
N ILE A 147 9.87 -5.77 2.72
CA ILE A 147 9.06 -4.92 1.86
C ILE A 147 9.84 -3.65 1.52
N LYS A 148 10.06 -3.43 0.22
CA LYS A 148 10.66 -2.21 -0.31
C LYS A 148 9.60 -1.14 -0.61
N LYS A 149 8.58 -1.49 -1.42
CA LYS A 149 7.54 -0.55 -1.91
C LYS A 149 6.19 -1.23 -2.08
N LYS A 150 5.11 -0.46 -2.01
CA LYS A 150 3.79 -0.94 -2.45
C LYS A 150 3.72 -0.89 -3.98
N MET A 151 3.18 -1.94 -4.57
CA MET A 151 2.97 -2.03 -6.01
C MET A 151 1.48 -1.97 -6.34
N MET A 152 1.15 -1.28 -7.41
CA MET A 152 -0.15 -1.37 -8.06
C MET A 152 0.01 -2.23 -9.30
N VAL A 153 -0.80 -3.29 -9.39
CA VAL A 153 -0.83 -4.18 -10.56
C VAL A 153 -2.16 -4.06 -11.27
N PHE A 154 -2.12 -3.90 -12.58
CA PHE A 154 -3.31 -3.83 -13.42
C PHE A 154 -3.03 -4.46 -14.80
N LEU A 155 -4.12 -4.85 -15.47
CA LEU A 155 -4.08 -5.38 -16.82
C LEU A 155 -4.15 -4.23 -17.81
N GLN A 156 -3.22 -4.20 -18.76
CA GLN A 156 -3.26 -3.33 -19.94
C GLN A 156 -3.16 -4.20 -21.18
N ASN A 157 -4.20 -4.19 -22.00
CA ASN A 157 -4.39 -5.11 -23.13
C ASN A 157 -4.37 -6.57 -22.67
N THR A 158 -3.24 -7.26 -22.84
CA THR A 158 -3.01 -8.66 -22.43
C THR A 158 -1.87 -8.82 -21.43
N LYS A 159 -1.28 -7.70 -20.99
CA LYS A 159 -0.08 -7.66 -20.17
C LYS A 159 -0.39 -7.17 -18.77
N LEU A 160 0.17 -7.84 -17.76
CA LEU A 160 0.12 -7.36 -16.38
C LEU A 160 1.27 -6.40 -16.17
N ILE A 161 0.93 -5.19 -15.73
CA ILE A 161 1.89 -4.13 -15.46
C ILE A 161 1.90 -3.86 -13.96
N ALA A 162 3.11 -3.78 -13.41
CA ALA A 162 3.35 -3.39 -12.04
C ALA A 162 4.06 -2.04 -11.98
N ILE A 163 3.50 -1.12 -11.21
CA ILE A 163 4.08 0.20 -10.95
C ILE A 163 4.17 0.45 -9.44
N PRO A 164 5.22 1.12 -8.94
CA PRO A 164 5.28 1.50 -7.54
C PRO A 164 4.33 2.64 -7.25
N ILE A 165 3.80 2.68 -6.02
CA ILE A 165 3.06 3.85 -5.54
C ILE A 165 4.07 4.82 -4.94
N ILE A 166 4.28 5.96 -5.60
CA ILE A 166 5.36 6.94 -5.36
C ILE A 166 5.45 7.38 -3.88
N HIS A 167 4.33 7.49 -3.18
CA HIS A 167 4.31 7.88 -1.76
C HIS A 167 4.77 6.78 -0.78
N THR A 168 5.17 5.61 -1.29
CA THR A 168 5.68 4.50 -0.47
C THR A 168 7.20 4.37 -0.48
N ASP A 169 7.89 5.27 -1.18
CA ASP A 169 9.35 5.33 -1.16
C ASP A 169 9.82 5.79 0.22
N GLN A 170 10.50 4.89 0.92
CA GLN A 170 11.32 5.23 2.07
C GLN A 170 12.67 5.68 1.52
N ASN A 171 12.86 7.00 1.44
CA ASN A 171 14.19 7.58 1.30
C ASN A 171 15.04 7.23 2.52
#